data_AF-A0A1I3LJ52-F1
#
_entry.id   AF-A0A1I3LJ52-F1
#
_cell.length_a   1.000
_cell.length_b   1.000
_cell.length_c   1.000
_cell.angle_alpha   90.00
_cell.angle_beta   90.00
_cell.angle_gamma   90.00
#
_symmetry.space_group_name_H-M   'P 1'
#
loop_
_entity.id
_entity.type
_entity.pdbx_description
1 polymer ?
#
loop_
_entity_poly.entity_id
_entity_poly.type
_entity_poly.pdbx_seq_one_letter_code
_entity_poly.pdbx_strand_id
1 'polypeptide(L)'
;MFQKVLSRFTKKAVGVSTSAAFPIFNITPSITGQTVTSESAMRVPAVACAVSLISETVGSLPVKLYEREGRASVTDHPAYKLMHDEANPWTSAQALREQLTTDALLYGRGCALVVRNGIGDPVELHRIEPSALQIETDSYGEPTYIVQHADGPRRYTFTDILHVEAFGGVSPIVLGREAIGLALAFEAHIARLFANGGKPGGIIKSEKALGDEAKRNLATSWTAAHGSGNSGGTAILDEGMSYEAVTMTLTDAQFAENRLEQIREIARVFRVPPTMLFELTRGTWSNTEEMARQFLQVTLKPWLTNWAWAYARCLLTPEERRELYAEFVTDDLTTTDTAARAAAYGQYRSMGVMTANEVRAGLNLQPHANGNELQNPYTTTGAISAPEKEDISNE
;
A
#
# COMPACT_ATOMS: atom_id res chain seq x y z
N MET A 1 9.94 31.41 -41.26
CA MET A 1 9.14 31.68 -40.03
C MET A 1 8.50 30.41 -39.45
N PHE A 2 8.14 29.41 -40.27
CA PHE A 2 7.57 28.12 -39.84
C PHE A 2 8.50 27.18 -39.04
N GLN A 3 9.81 27.19 -39.28
CA GLN A 3 10.76 26.34 -38.54
C GLN A 3 11.01 26.76 -37.08
N LYS A 4 10.77 28.03 -36.72
CA LYS A 4 10.93 28.53 -35.34
C LYS A 4 9.77 28.18 -34.41
N VAL A 5 8.63 27.74 -34.96
CA VAL A 5 7.44 27.36 -34.17
C VAL A 5 7.51 25.88 -33.77
N LEU A 6 8.05 25.02 -34.63
CA LEU A 6 8.26 23.59 -34.34
C LEU A 6 9.32 23.35 -33.24
N SER A 7 10.32 24.22 -33.12
CA SER A 7 11.36 24.06 -32.09
C SER A 7 10.88 24.35 -30.66
N ARG A 8 9.67 24.91 -30.48
CA ARG A 8 9.06 25.13 -29.15
C ARG A 8 8.32 23.90 -28.62
N PHE A 9 8.14 22.87 -29.44
CA PHE A 9 7.42 21.63 -29.07
C PHE A 9 8.31 20.38 -29.04
N THR A 10 9.56 20.47 -29.46
CA THR A 10 10.53 19.39 -29.27
C THR A 10 11.10 19.44 -27.86
N LYS A 11 10.56 18.64 -26.93
CA LYS A 11 11.27 18.30 -25.69
C LYS A 11 12.62 17.69 -26.10
N LYS A 12 13.71 18.40 -25.76
CA LYS A 12 15.08 17.94 -26.02
C LYS A 12 15.25 16.55 -25.40
N ALA A 13 15.73 15.58 -26.18
CA ALA A 13 16.06 14.26 -25.65
C ALA A 13 17.08 14.43 -24.52
N VAL A 14 16.70 14.04 -23.30
CA VAL A 14 17.57 14.10 -22.14
C VAL A 14 18.44 12.85 -22.15
N GLY A 15 19.76 13.02 -22.22
CA GLY A 15 20.68 11.88 -22.13
C GLY A 15 20.60 11.22 -20.76
N VAL A 16 20.60 9.89 -20.73
CA VAL A 16 20.45 9.05 -19.52
C VAL A 16 21.47 9.38 -18.42
N SER A 17 22.63 9.95 -18.79
CA SER A 17 23.70 10.37 -17.87
C SER A 17 23.56 11.78 -17.30
N THR A 18 22.53 12.54 -17.67
CA THR A 18 22.35 13.93 -17.21
C THR A 18 21.49 13.97 -15.95
N SER A 19 21.79 14.87 -15.00
CA SER A 19 20.98 15.02 -13.77
C SER A 19 19.49 15.31 -14.02
N ALA A 20 19.13 15.80 -15.20
CA ALA A 20 17.76 16.00 -15.65
C ALA A 20 17.01 14.69 -16.00
N ALA A 21 17.72 13.58 -16.17
CA ALA A 21 17.13 12.26 -16.39
C ALA A 21 16.71 11.57 -15.07
N PHE A 22 17.27 11.97 -13.93
CA PHE A 22 16.98 11.34 -12.64
C PHE A 22 15.50 11.44 -12.22
N PRO A 23 14.79 12.57 -12.41
CA PRO A 23 13.35 12.62 -12.15
C PRO A 23 12.53 11.72 -13.09
N ILE A 24 13.03 11.45 -14.30
CA ILE A 24 12.35 10.61 -15.30
C ILE A 24 12.40 9.12 -14.89
N PHE A 25 13.54 8.69 -14.34
CA PHE A 25 13.72 7.33 -13.85
C PHE A 25 13.42 7.16 -12.35
N ASN A 26 12.96 8.22 -11.69
CA ASN A 26 12.75 8.26 -10.25
C ASN A 26 14.00 7.92 -9.42
N ILE A 27 15.20 8.30 -9.90
CA ILE A 27 16.51 8.03 -9.28
C ILE A 27 17.08 9.34 -8.67
N THR A 28 16.23 10.24 -8.20
CA THR A 28 16.70 11.48 -7.59
C THR A 28 17.34 11.15 -6.24
N PRO A 29 18.62 11.52 -5.99
CA PRO A 29 19.24 11.31 -4.69
C PRO A 29 18.54 12.18 -3.63
N SER A 30 18.40 11.65 -2.42
CA SER A 30 17.97 12.43 -1.25
C SER A 30 19.05 13.42 -0.82
N ILE A 31 18.71 14.37 0.06
CA ILE A 31 19.67 15.32 0.64
C ILE A 31 20.77 14.58 1.41
N THR A 32 20.46 13.41 1.98
CA THR A 32 21.45 12.53 2.63
C THR A 32 22.42 11.86 1.66
N GLY A 33 22.28 12.08 0.35
CA GLY A 33 23.10 11.48 -0.70
C GLY A 33 22.72 10.05 -1.05
N GLN A 34 21.67 9.49 -0.43
CA GLN A 34 21.20 8.15 -0.72
C GLN A 34 20.31 8.15 -1.96
N THR A 35 20.51 7.15 -2.83
CA THR A 35 19.62 6.96 -3.99
C THR A 35 18.41 6.14 -3.55
N VAL A 36 17.25 6.79 -3.53
CA VAL A 36 15.99 6.14 -3.14
C VAL A 36 15.25 5.71 -4.41
N THR A 37 15.23 4.41 -4.64
CA THR A 37 14.44 3.75 -5.69
C THR A 37 13.37 2.89 -5.03
N SER A 38 12.41 2.36 -5.80
CA SER A 38 11.44 1.39 -5.28
C SER A 38 12.13 0.19 -4.60
N GLU A 39 13.23 -0.30 -5.20
CA GLU A 39 13.99 -1.42 -4.64
C GLU A 39 14.71 -1.04 -3.34
N SER A 40 15.42 0.10 -3.29
CA SER A 40 16.15 0.50 -2.07
C SER A 40 15.19 0.90 -0.95
N ALA A 41 14.05 1.50 -1.28
CA ALA A 41 13.00 1.81 -0.32
C ALA A 41 12.39 0.55 0.30
N MET A 42 12.12 -0.50 -0.48
CA MET A 42 11.62 -1.79 0.01
C MET A 42 12.60 -2.52 0.95
N ARG A 43 13.88 -2.13 0.99
CA ARG A 43 14.83 -2.64 1.99
C ARG A 43 14.61 -2.03 3.37
N VAL A 44 13.90 -0.90 3.48
CA VAL A 44 13.51 -0.32 4.76
C VAL A 44 12.30 -1.09 5.30
N PRO A 45 12.40 -1.77 6.47
CA PRO A 45 11.32 -2.65 6.95
C PRO A 45 9.96 -1.96 7.12
N ALA A 46 9.96 -0.70 7.56
CA ALA A 46 8.72 0.07 7.71
C ALA A 46 8.03 0.35 6.36
N VAL A 47 8.79 0.56 5.29
CA VAL A 47 8.25 0.72 3.93
C VAL A 47 7.68 -0.61 3.44
N ALA A 48 8.45 -1.70 3.55
CA ALA A 48 7.98 -3.03 3.14
C ALA A 48 6.70 -3.44 3.88
N CYS A 49 6.63 -3.18 5.18
CA CYS A 49 5.45 -3.43 6.00
C CYS A 49 4.25 -2.57 5.58
N ALA A 50 4.45 -1.27 5.31
CA ALA A 50 3.37 -0.40 4.84
C ALA A 50 2.84 -0.83 3.46
N VAL A 51 3.75 -1.18 2.53
CA VAL A 51 3.37 -1.62 1.18
C VAL A 51 2.61 -2.94 1.22
N SER A 52 3.14 -3.95 1.90
CA SER A 52 2.47 -5.26 2.06
C SER A 52 1.12 -5.10 2.75
N LEU A 53 1.06 -4.41 3.90
CA LEU A 53 -0.18 -4.22 4.63
C LEU A 53 -1.29 -3.60 3.77
N ILE A 54 -1.00 -2.53 3.03
CA ILE A 54 -2.01 -1.88 2.19
C ILE A 54 -2.39 -2.78 1.01
N SER A 55 -1.41 -3.31 0.28
CA SER A 55 -1.64 -4.08 -0.95
C SER A 55 -2.34 -5.41 -0.69
N GLU A 56 -1.91 -6.16 0.31
CA GLU A 56 -2.51 -7.44 0.70
C GLU A 56 -3.92 -7.24 1.26
N THR A 57 -4.13 -6.18 2.07
CA THR A 57 -5.48 -5.90 2.59
C THR A 57 -6.43 -5.50 1.47
N VAL A 58 -6.03 -4.60 0.56
CA VAL A 58 -6.86 -4.24 -0.60
C VAL A 58 -7.10 -5.45 -1.53
N GLY A 59 -6.09 -6.31 -1.70
CA GLY A 59 -6.19 -7.53 -2.49
C GLY A 59 -7.24 -8.50 -1.95
N SER A 60 -7.13 -8.82 -0.65
CA SER A 60 -7.94 -9.81 0.07
C SER A 60 -9.41 -9.47 0.21
N LEU A 61 -9.79 -8.18 0.14
CA LEU A 61 -11.19 -7.77 0.25
C LEU A 61 -11.98 -8.18 -1.00
N PRO A 62 -13.08 -8.94 -0.84
CA PRO A 62 -13.98 -9.25 -1.95
C PRO A 62 -14.64 -7.98 -2.50
N VAL A 63 -14.78 -7.91 -3.82
CA VAL A 63 -15.54 -6.86 -4.50
C VAL A 63 -16.77 -7.46 -5.13
N LYS A 64 -17.92 -6.88 -4.87
CA LYS A 64 -19.20 -7.31 -5.44
C LYS A 64 -19.82 -6.18 -6.25
N LEU A 65 -20.58 -6.56 -7.27
CA LEU A 65 -21.40 -5.64 -8.05
C LEU A 65 -22.80 -5.62 -7.45
N TYR A 66 -23.37 -4.44 -7.24
CA TYR A 66 -24.68 -4.27 -6.63
C TYR A 66 -25.58 -3.37 -7.47
N GLU A 67 -26.88 -3.63 -7.43
CA GLU A 67 -27.91 -2.69 -7.90
C GLU A 67 -28.08 -1.52 -6.92
N ARG A 68 -28.31 -0.31 -7.41
CA ARG A 68 -28.48 0.88 -6.56
C ARG A 68 -29.81 0.92 -5.83
N GLU A 69 -30.89 0.49 -6.47
CA GLU A 69 -32.24 0.54 -5.87
C GLU A 69 -32.49 -0.64 -4.93
N GLY A 70 -32.16 -1.87 -5.37
CA GLY A 70 -32.39 -3.09 -4.60
C GLY A 70 -31.24 -3.54 -3.71
N ARG A 71 -30.02 -3.03 -3.93
CA ARG A 71 -28.77 -3.48 -3.28
C ARG A 71 -28.55 -5.00 -3.33
N ALA A 72 -29.18 -5.66 -4.30
CA ALA A 72 -28.95 -7.06 -4.60
C ALA A 72 -27.60 -7.21 -5.32
N SER A 73 -26.87 -8.29 -5.02
CA SER A 73 -25.62 -8.60 -5.71
C SER A 73 -25.92 -9.09 -7.12
N VAL A 74 -25.29 -8.50 -8.12
CA VAL A 74 -25.45 -8.85 -9.54
C VAL A 74 -24.31 -9.77 -9.97
N THR A 75 -24.53 -11.08 -9.84
CA THR A 75 -23.51 -12.11 -10.12
C THR A 75 -23.39 -12.46 -11.60
N ASP A 76 -24.46 -12.26 -12.37
CA ASP A 76 -24.55 -12.72 -13.77
C ASP A 76 -23.88 -11.76 -14.77
N HIS A 77 -23.42 -10.59 -14.31
CA HIS A 77 -22.78 -9.59 -15.14
C HIS A 77 -21.30 -9.95 -15.42
N PRO A 78 -20.77 -9.80 -16.65
CA PRO A 78 -19.38 -10.16 -17.00
C PRO A 78 -18.32 -9.52 -16.08
N ALA A 79 -18.52 -8.25 -15.72
CA ALA A 79 -17.65 -7.54 -14.78
C ALA A 79 -17.58 -8.17 -13.39
N TYR A 80 -18.61 -8.88 -12.92
CA TYR A 80 -18.61 -9.50 -11.59
C TYR A 80 -17.47 -10.49 -11.47
N LYS A 81 -17.33 -11.39 -12.45
CA LYS A 81 -16.27 -12.39 -12.50
C LYS A 81 -14.87 -11.77 -12.40
N LEU A 82 -14.64 -10.68 -13.14
CA LEU A 82 -13.34 -9.98 -13.18
C LEU A 82 -13.00 -9.27 -11.87
N MET A 83 -14.00 -8.74 -11.17
CA MET A 83 -13.81 -8.06 -9.89
C MET A 83 -13.74 -9.04 -8.71
N HIS A 84 -14.49 -10.14 -8.76
CA HIS A 84 -14.66 -11.05 -7.62
C HIS A 84 -13.79 -12.30 -7.71
N ASP A 85 -13.77 -12.98 -8.84
CA ASP A 85 -13.22 -14.33 -8.98
C ASP A 85 -11.78 -14.31 -9.54
N GLU A 86 -11.64 -14.01 -10.83
CA GLU A 86 -10.38 -14.12 -11.56
C GLU A 86 -10.23 -12.97 -12.57
N ALA A 87 -9.02 -12.41 -12.62
CA ALA A 87 -8.64 -11.42 -13.63
C ALA A 87 -8.43 -12.07 -15.01
N ASN A 88 -7.90 -13.29 -15.02
CA ASN A 88 -7.66 -14.14 -16.18
C ASN A 88 -7.47 -15.59 -15.67
N PRO A 89 -7.42 -16.62 -16.55
CA PRO A 89 -7.40 -18.03 -16.12
C PRO A 89 -6.22 -18.46 -15.22
N TRP A 90 -5.20 -17.62 -15.05
CA TRP A 90 -4.01 -17.90 -14.22
C TRP A 90 -3.79 -16.87 -13.11
N THR A 91 -4.65 -15.86 -12.97
CA THR A 91 -4.51 -14.78 -11.98
C THR A 91 -5.85 -14.50 -11.32
N SER A 92 -5.93 -14.68 -10.00
CA SER A 92 -7.13 -14.31 -9.24
C SER A 92 -7.35 -12.79 -9.24
N ALA A 93 -8.60 -12.36 -9.05
CA ALA A 93 -8.92 -10.93 -8.93
C ALA A 93 -8.19 -10.31 -7.72
N GLN A 94 -8.04 -11.09 -6.63
CA GLN A 94 -7.25 -10.74 -5.46
C GLN A 94 -5.78 -10.43 -5.82
N ALA A 95 -5.11 -11.37 -6.50
CA ALA A 95 -3.70 -11.23 -6.83
C ALA A 95 -3.44 -10.02 -7.76
N LEU A 96 -4.35 -9.76 -8.72
CA LEU A 96 -4.26 -8.57 -9.55
C LEU A 96 -4.40 -7.29 -8.72
N ARG A 97 -5.40 -7.22 -7.81
CA ARG A 97 -5.58 -6.05 -6.94
C ARG A 97 -4.35 -5.76 -6.09
N GLU A 98 -3.76 -6.80 -5.52
CA GLU A 98 -2.54 -6.70 -4.73
C GLU A 98 -1.38 -6.16 -5.57
N GLN A 99 -1.16 -6.73 -6.77
CA GLN A 99 -0.09 -6.28 -7.68
C GLN A 99 -0.28 -4.83 -8.14
N LEU A 100 -1.48 -4.44 -8.56
CA LEU A 100 -1.72 -3.07 -9.02
C LEU A 100 -1.65 -2.05 -7.87
N THR A 101 -2.09 -2.43 -6.66
CA THR A 101 -1.93 -1.57 -5.48
C THR A 101 -0.46 -1.43 -5.12
N THR A 102 0.32 -2.51 -5.20
CA THR A 102 1.78 -2.47 -5.04
C THR A 102 2.43 -1.55 -6.06
N ASP A 103 2.08 -1.67 -7.34
CA ASP A 103 2.59 -0.79 -8.39
C ASP A 103 2.25 0.68 -8.12
N ALA A 104 1.02 0.96 -7.67
CA ALA A 104 0.60 2.30 -7.29
C ALA A 104 1.43 2.87 -6.13
N LEU A 105 1.71 2.06 -5.10
CA LEU A 105 2.52 2.47 -3.96
C LEU A 105 4.00 2.65 -4.30
N LEU A 106 4.53 1.89 -5.26
CA LEU A 106 5.95 1.97 -5.65
C LEU A 106 6.21 3.03 -6.73
N TYR A 107 5.36 3.10 -7.74
CA TYR A 107 5.56 3.88 -8.96
C TYR A 107 4.50 4.97 -9.18
N GLY A 108 3.49 5.06 -8.30
CA GLY A 108 2.46 6.10 -8.31
C GLY A 108 1.20 5.68 -9.04
N ARG A 109 1.26 4.61 -9.85
CA ARG A 109 0.14 4.04 -10.59
C ARG A 109 0.26 2.52 -10.72
N GLY A 110 -0.89 1.85 -10.70
CA GLY A 110 -1.06 0.47 -11.13
C GLY A 110 -2.06 0.41 -12.26
N CYS A 111 -1.74 -0.31 -13.33
CA CYS A 111 -2.58 -0.39 -14.51
C CYS A 111 -2.75 -1.82 -15.02
N ALA A 112 -3.94 -2.13 -15.53
CA ALA A 112 -4.19 -3.34 -16.31
C ALA A 112 -4.93 -3.02 -17.60
N LEU A 113 -4.62 -3.76 -18.65
CA LEU A 113 -5.36 -3.74 -19.91
C LEU A 113 -6.66 -4.52 -19.74
N VAL A 114 -7.77 -3.92 -20.16
CA VAL A 114 -9.07 -4.58 -20.27
C VAL A 114 -9.16 -5.25 -21.64
N VAL A 115 -9.15 -6.57 -21.66
CA VAL A 115 -9.36 -7.35 -22.88
C VAL A 115 -10.87 -7.54 -23.06
N ARG A 116 -11.35 -7.26 -24.26
CA ARG A 116 -12.78 -7.36 -24.61
C ARG A 116 -13.03 -8.37 -25.71
N ASN A 117 -14.20 -9.01 -25.69
CA ASN A 117 -14.65 -9.88 -26.77
C ASN A 117 -15.10 -9.07 -28.00
N GLY A 118 -15.52 -9.76 -29.08
CA GLY A 118 -15.95 -9.12 -30.33
C GLY A 118 -17.24 -8.28 -30.24
N ILE A 119 -17.99 -8.37 -29.13
CA ILE A 119 -19.23 -7.62 -28.87
C ILE A 119 -18.93 -6.42 -27.94
N GLY A 120 -17.79 -6.42 -27.25
CA GLY A 120 -17.32 -5.32 -26.39
C GLY A 120 -17.29 -5.64 -24.90
N ASP A 121 -17.73 -6.83 -24.48
CA ASP A 121 -17.75 -7.19 -23.06
C ASP A 121 -16.33 -7.43 -22.54
N PRO A 122 -16.01 -6.96 -21.32
CA PRO A 122 -14.72 -7.25 -20.71
C PRO A 122 -14.64 -8.73 -20.32
N VAL A 123 -13.55 -9.39 -20.71
CA VAL A 123 -13.34 -10.83 -20.49
C VAL A 123 -12.09 -11.14 -19.67
N GLU A 124 -11.07 -10.29 -19.71
CA GLU A 124 -9.83 -10.47 -18.94
C GLU A 124 -9.20 -9.13 -18.57
N LEU A 125 -8.39 -9.16 -17.52
CA LEU A 125 -7.55 -8.06 -17.05
C LEU A 125 -6.09 -8.52 -17.03
N HIS A 126 -5.23 -7.79 -17.75
CA HIS A 126 -3.81 -8.10 -17.88
C HIS A 126 -2.99 -6.98 -17.26
N ARG A 127 -2.26 -7.26 -16.17
CA ARG A 127 -1.36 -6.28 -15.54
C ARG A 127 -0.39 -5.71 -16.57
N ILE A 128 -0.26 -4.39 -16.57
CA ILE A 128 0.72 -3.66 -17.37
C ILE A 128 1.88 -3.29 -16.45
N GLU A 129 3.09 -3.69 -16.82
CA GLU A 129 4.29 -3.29 -16.09
C GLU A 129 4.42 -1.76 -16.10
N PRO A 130 4.63 -1.10 -14.93
CA PRO A 130 4.68 0.36 -14.86
C PRO A 130 5.70 1.01 -15.81
N SER A 131 6.81 0.33 -16.10
CA SER A 131 7.85 0.80 -17.02
C SER A 131 7.43 0.76 -18.50
N ALA A 132 6.42 -0.04 -18.85
CA ALA A 132 5.91 -0.18 -20.21
C ALA A 132 4.78 0.82 -20.52
N LEU A 133 4.37 1.64 -19.55
CA LEU A 133 3.24 2.56 -19.68
C LEU A 133 3.68 4.02 -19.66
N GLN A 134 3.22 4.77 -20.65
CA GLN A 134 3.25 6.23 -20.66
C GLN A 134 1.81 6.76 -20.67
N ILE A 135 1.55 7.83 -19.93
CA ILE A 135 0.26 8.52 -19.93
C ILE A 135 0.47 9.92 -20.49
N GLU A 136 -0.32 10.27 -21.48
CA GLU A 136 -0.44 11.63 -22.02
C GLU A 136 -1.83 12.15 -21.70
N THR A 137 -1.95 13.42 -21.36
CA THR A 137 -3.24 14.07 -21.14
C THR A 137 -3.46 15.11 -22.23
N ASP A 138 -4.67 15.16 -22.77
CA ASP A 138 -5.05 16.20 -23.73
C ASP A 138 -5.26 17.57 -23.04
N SER A 139 -5.74 18.57 -23.78
CA SER A 139 -6.02 19.91 -23.26
C SER A 139 -7.19 19.97 -22.26
N TYR A 140 -8.05 18.96 -22.23
CA TYR A 140 -9.19 18.84 -21.33
C TYR A 140 -8.88 17.98 -20.10
N GLY A 141 -7.72 17.33 -20.08
CA GLY A 141 -7.27 16.44 -19.02
C GLY A 141 -7.63 14.97 -19.24
N GLU A 142 -8.15 14.60 -20.41
CA GLU A 142 -8.47 13.21 -20.73
C GLU A 142 -7.18 12.41 -20.94
N PRO A 143 -7.00 11.28 -20.24
CA PRO A 143 -5.80 10.47 -20.36
C PRO A 143 -5.85 9.55 -21.58
N THR A 144 -4.78 9.59 -22.39
CA THR A 144 -4.43 8.58 -23.37
C THR A 144 -3.27 7.75 -22.85
N TYR A 145 -3.40 6.43 -22.91
CA TYR A 145 -2.42 5.47 -22.41
C TYR A 145 -1.63 4.90 -23.57
N ILE A 146 -0.31 4.98 -23.52
CA ILE A 146 0.59 4.42 -24.52
C ILE A 146 1.31 3.25 -23.86
N VAL A 147 0.99 2.03 -24.29
CA VAL A 147 1.57 0.80 -23.75
C VAL A 147 2.55 0.22 -24.76
N GLN A 148 3.76 -0.07 -24.30
CA GLN A 148 4.79 -0.70 -25.11
C GLN A 148 4.55 -2.22 -25.17
N HIS A 149 4.28 -2.73 -26.38
CA HIS A 149 4.22 -4.16 -26.66
C HIS A 149 5.48 -4.61 -27.42
N ALA A 150 5.64 -5.93 -27.57
CA ALA A 150 6.75 -6.53 -28.30
C ALA A 150 6.79 -6.12 -29.78
N ASP A 151 5.62 -5.86 -30.39
CA ASP A 151 5.44 -5.44 -31.77
C ASP A 151 5.36 -3.92 -31.95
N GLY A 152 5.39 -3.14 -30.85
CA GLY A 152 5.40 -1.69 -30.88
C GLY A 152 4.48 -1.03 -29.84
N PRO A 153 4.52 0.31 -29.73
CA PRO A 153 3.62 1.04 -28.84
C PRO A 153 2.18 1.06 -29.39
N ARG A 154 1.20 0.87 -28.52
CA ARG A 154 -0.24 0.99 -28.83
C ARG A 154 -0.89 2.02 -27.93
N ARG A 155 -1.91 2.71 -28.45
CA ARG A 155 -2.66 3.74 -27.73
C ARG A 155 -4.00 3.18 -27.28
N TYR A 156 -4.35 3.46 -26.03
CA TYR A 156 -5.56 3.00 -25.36
C TYR A 156 -6.26 4.18 -24.71
N THR A 157 -7.59 4.10 -24.67
CA THR A 157 -8.44 5.12 -24.04
C THR A 157 -8.62 4.84 -22.54
N PHE A 158 -9.23 5.76 -21.81
CA PHE A 158 -9.52 5.60 -20.38
C PHE A 158 -10.49 4.45 -20.05
N THR A 159 -11.22 3.90 -21.03
CA THR A 159 -12.10 2.74 -20.84
C THR A 159 -11.41 1.39 -21.12
N ASP A 160 -10.23 1.42 -21.75
CA ASP A 160 -9.46 0.22 -22.09
C ASP A 160 -8.44 -0.11 -21.00
N ILE A 161 -8.18 0.81 -20.07
CA ILE A 161 -7.20 0.66 -19.00
C ILE A 161 -7.89 0.79 -17.65
N LEU A 162 -7.78 -0.26 -16.85
CA LEU A 162 -8.04 -0.20 -15.42
C LEU A 162 -6.88 0.55 -14.77
N HIS A 163 -7.11 1.79 -14.35
CA HIS A 163 -6.09 2.67 -13.76
C HIS A 163 -6.39 2.99 -12.30
N VAL A 164 -5.48 2.58 -11.41
CA VAL A 164 -5.50 2.91 -9.98
C VAL A 164 -4.25 3.73 -9.68
N GLU A 165 -4.43 4.83 -8.95
CA GLU A 165 -3.34 5.75 -8.64
C GLU A 165 -3.17 5.97 -7.14
N ALA A 166 -1.92 6.22 -6.74
CA ALA A 166 -1.63 6.73 -5.43
C ALA A 166 -2.06 8.20 -5.31
N PHE A 167 -2.01 8.75 -4.09
CA PHE A 167 -2.37 10.13 -3.83
C PHE A 167 -1.62 11.11 -4.74
N GLY A 168 -2.37 11.87 -5.55
CA GLY A 168 -1.83 12.85 -6.49
C GLY A 168 -1.08 12.23 -7.69
N GLY A 169 -1.26 10.95 -7.98
CA GLY A 169 -0.57 10.25 -9.08
C GLY A 169 0.93 10.06 -8.84
N VAL A 170 1.39 10.26 -7.60
CA VAL A 170 2.80 10.19 -7.20
C VAL A 170 2.97 9.11 -6.14
N SER A 171 4.02 8.31 -6.25
CA SER A 171 4.26 7.24 -5.28
C SER A 171 4.60 7.80 -3.89
N PRO A 172 4.10 7.19 -2.81
CA PRO A 172 4.52 7.54 -1.44
C PRO A 172 6.04 7.51 -1.27
N ILE A 173 6.75 6.63 -1.97
CA ILE A 173 8.23 6.58 -1.95
C ILE A 173 8.84 7.90 -2.44
N VAL A 174 8.27 8.50 -3.48
CA VAL A 174 8.71 9.80 -4.00
C VAL A 174 8.41 10.92 -3.01
N LEU A 175 7.22 10.90 -2.41
CA LEU A 175 6.81 11.91 -1.43
C LEU A 175 7.64 11.84 -0.14
N GLY A 176 7.95 10.63 0.32
CA GLY A 176 8.73 10.36 1.53
C GLY A 176 10.22 10.16 1.29
N ARG A 177 10.75 10.56 0.12
CA ARG A 177 12.13 10.29 -0.29
C ARG A 177 13.14 10.66 0.79
N GLU A 178 13.00 11.83 1.40
CA GLU A 178 13.95 12.32 2.41
C GLU A 178 13.89 11.49 3.69
N ALA A 179 12.70 11.12 4.15
CA ALA A 179 12.53 10.26 5.32
C ALA A 179 13.12 8.86 5.08
N ILE A 180 12.85 8.26 3.91
CA ILE A 180 13.39 6.96 3.53
C ILE A 180 14.92 7.02 3.35
N GLY A 181 15.41 8.05 2.67
CA GLY A 181 16.84 8.27 2.47
C GLY A 181 17.60 8.51 3.78
N LEU A 182 16.97 9.17 4.76
CA LEU A 182 17.50 9.31 6.10
C LEU A 182 17.52 7.96 6.83
N ALA A 183 16.48 7.15 6.71
CA ALA A 183 16.44 5.82 7.33
C ALA A 183 17.56 4.92 6.79
N LEU A 184 17.75 4.90 5.47
CA LEU A 184 18.84 4.17 4.81
C LEU A 184 20.22 4.66 5.24
N ALA A 185 20.42 5.98 5.31
CA ALA A 185 21.69 6.56 5.76
C ALA A 185 21.99 6.22 7.21
N PHE A 186 20.98 6.27 8.08
CA PHE A 186 21.10 5.98 9.50
C PHE A 186 21.45 4.50 9.73
N GLU A 187 20.74 3.59 9.05
CA GLU A 187 21.02 2.15 9.12
C GLU A 187 22.42 1.81 8.60
N ALA A 188 22.83 2.39 7.47
CA ALA A 188 24.17 2.20 6.93
C ALA A 188 25.27 2.74 7.87
N HIS A 189 25.02 3.89 8.51
CA HIS A 189 25.94 4.47 9.48
C HIS A 189 26.11 3.56 10.70
N ILE A 190 25.00 3.08 11.26
CA ILE A 190 24.98 2.17 12.42
C ILE A 190 25.66 0.84 12.08
N ALA A 191 25.33 0.25 10.92
CA ALA A 191 25.94 -1.00 10.48
C ALA A 191 27.47 -0.88 10.36
N ARG A 192 27.97 0.25 9.84
CA ARG A 192 29.42 0.52 9.76
C ARG A 192 30.05 0.74 11.13
N LEU A 193 29.37 1.45 12.03
CA LEU A 193 29.85 1.65 13.40
C LEU A 193 30.02 0.31 14.12
N PHE A 194 29.04 -0.57 14.04
CA PHE A 194 29.13 -1.91 14.64
C PHE A 194 30.14 -2.81 13.93
N ALA A 195 30.24 -2.76 12.59
CA ALA A 195 31.26 -3.49 11.85
C ALA A 195 32.70 -3.07 12.23
N ASN A 196 32.87 -1.84 12.73
CA ASN A 196 34.14 -1.31 13.24
C ASN A 196 34.28 -1.46 14.77
N GLY A 197 33.48 -2.33 15.40
CA GLY A 197 33.57 -2.61 16.84
C GLY A 197 33.09 -1.47 17.73
N GLY A 198 32.17 -0.63 17.25
CA GLY A 198 31.59 0.47 18.03
C GLY A 198 32.52 1.67 18.23
N LYS A 199 33.71 1.66 17.60
CA LYS A 199 34.69 2.74 17.73
C LYS A 199 34.44 3.79 16.64
N PRO A 200 34.20 5.05 17.00
CA PRO A 200 34.19 6.11 16.01
C PRO A 200 35.61 6.34 15.49
N GLY A 201 35.72 6.99 14.33
CA GLY A 201 37.01 7.38 13.78
C GLY A 201 37.83 8.23 14.77
N GLY A 202 39.11 8.38 14.52
CA GLY A 202 39.98 9.20 15.36
C GLY A 202 41.07 9.89 14.58
N ILE A 203 41.71 10.85 15.25
CA ILE A 203 42.81 11.65 14.72
C ILE A 203 44.07 11.24 15.48
N ILE A 204 45.08 10.78 14.75
CA ILE A 204 46.42 10.60 15.31
C ILE A 204 47.15 11.94 15.17
N LYS A 205 47.49 12.57 16.30
CA LYS A 205 48.26 13.81 16.37
C LYS A 205 49.74 13.48 16.60
N SER A 206 50.61 14.28 15.98
CA SER A 206 52.05 14.24 16.22
C SER A 206 52.55 15.67 16.39
N GLU A 207 53.44 15.89 17.36
CA GLU A 207 54.07 17.20 17.59
C GLU A 207 55.06 17.60 16.49
N LYS A 208 55.58 16.62 15.74
CA LYS A 208 56.56 16.85 14.66
C LYS A 208 55.93 16.60 13.30
N ALA A 209 56.39 17.36 12.30
CA ALA A 209 55.99 17.12 10.92
C ALA A 209 56.54 15.76 10.44
N LEU A 210 55.63 14.85 10.08
CA LEU A 210 55.99 13.56 9.49
C LEU A 210 56.21 13.71 7.98
N GLY A 211 57.29 13.10 7.47
CA GLY A 211 57.49 12.91 6.02
C GLY A 211 56.46 11.96 5.42
N ASP A 212 56.29 11.99 4.10
CA ASP A 212 55.23 11.24 3.41
C ASP A 212 55.35 9.71 3.60
N GLU A 213 56.58 9.20 3.65
CA GLU A 213 56.84 7.78 3.90
C GLU A 213 56.44 7.37 5.32
N ALA A 214 56.79 8.19 6.31
CA ALA A 214 56.40 7.96 7.72
C ALA A 214 54.88 7.97 7.89
N LYS A 215 54.16 8.89 7.22
CA LYS A 215 52.69 8.92 7.23
C LYS A 215 52.08 7.64 6.66
N ARG A 216 52.61 7.14 5.53
CA ARG A 216 52.12 5.89 4.90
C ARG A 216 52.39 4.67 5.78
N ASN A 217 53.58 4.58 6.38
CA ASN A 217 53.95 3.48 7.26
C ASN A 217 53.07 3.46 8.52
N LEU A 218 52.83 4.64 9.12
CA LEU A 218 51.94 4.80 10.28
C LEU A 218 50.50 4.40 9.94
N ALA A 219 49.96 4.87 8.82
CA ALA A 219 48.61 4.51 8.37
C ALA A 219 48.47 3.01 8.11
N THR A 220 49.50 2.39 7.52
CA THR A 220 49.53 0.95 7.23
C THR A 220 49.58 0.13 8.53
N SER A 221 50.47 0.50 9.46
CA SER A 221 50.58 -0.13 10.78
C SER A 221 49.28 -0.01 11.58
N TRP A 222 48.68 1.18 11.58
CA TRP A 222 47.40 1.42 12.25
C TRP A 222 46.28 0.55 11.67
N THR A 223 46.16 0.51 10.34
CA THR A 223 45.13 -0.28 9.65
C THR A 223 45.36 -1.78 9.85
N ALA A 224 46.60 -2.24 9.91
CA ALA A 224 46.92 -3.64 10.21
C ALA A 224 46.49 -4.02 11.64
N ALA A 225 46.69 -3.13 12.62
CA ALA A 225 46.35 -3.40 14.02
C ALA A 225 44.87 -3.13 14.37
N HIS A 226 44.18 -2.24 13.64
CA HIS A 226 42.84 -1.73 13.99
C HIS A 226 41.82 -1.75 12.84
N GLY A 227 42.16 -2.36 11.70
CA GLY A 227 41.26 -2.49 10.55
C GLY A 227 40.08 -3.42 10.81
N SER A 228 39.16 -3.46 9.84
CA SER A 228 38.00 -4.37 9.86
C SER A 228 38.45 -5.82 10.10
N GLY A 229 38.04 -6.41 11.22
CA GLY A 229 38.44 -7.76 11.66
C GLY A 229 39.45 -7.81 12.82
N ASN A 230 40.22 -6.75 13.07
CA ASN A 230 41.18 -6.65 14.19
C ASN A 230 40.68 -5.70 15.30
N SER A 231 39.36 -5.70 15.53
CA SER A 231 38.73 -4.87 16.55
C SER A 231 39.17 -5.29 17.94
N GLY A 232 39.91 -4.42 18.65
CA GLY A 232 40.34 -4.67 20.03
C GLY A 232 41.85 -4.80 20.23
N GLY A 233 42.65 -4.67 19.16
CA GLY A 233 44.11 -4.55 19.29
C GLY A 233 44.54 -3.36 20.15
N THR A 234 45.66 -3.50 20.87
CA THR A 234 46.28 -2.40 21.62
C THR A 234 47.00 -1.47 20.65
N ALA A 235 46.64 -0.20 20.65
CA ALA A 235 47.36 0.84 19.90
C ALA A 235 48.71 1.13 20.54
N ILE A 236 49.77 0.97 19.77
CA ILE A 236 51.12 1.41 20.13
C ILE A 236 51.43 2.64 19.30
N LEU A 237 51.76 3.74 19.96
CA LEU A 237 52.12 5.02 19.34
C LEU A 237 53.54 5.40 19.75
N ASP A 238 54.27 6.03 18.84
CA ASP A 238 55.61 6.55 19.10
C ASP A 238 55.57 7.75 20.06
N GLU A 239 56.72 8.05 20.67
CA GLU A 239 56.88 9.17 21.60
C GLU A 239 56.44 10.51 20.98
N GLY A 240 55.54 11.22 21.68
CA GLY A 240 54.97 12.49 21.19
C GLY A 240 53.81 12.34 20.21
N MET A 241 53.28 11.13 20.00
CA MET A 241 52.02 10.91 19.29
C MET A 241 50.86 10.61 20.25
N SER A 242 49.67 11.09 19.90
CA SER A 242 48.44 10.81 20.65
C SER A 242 47.29 10.47 19.71
N TYR A 243 46.37 9.60 20.18
CA TYR A 243 45.12 9.31 19.50
C TYR A 243 43.99 10.05 20.18
N GLU A 244 43.28 10.87 19.42
CA GLU A 244 42.03 11.48 19.85
C GLU A 244 40.87 10.83 19.12
N ALA A 245 40.00 10.14 19.86
CA ALA A 245 38.75 9.63 19.30
C ALA A 245 37.87 10.83 18.91
N VAL A 246 37.36 10.83 17.68
CA VAL A 246 36.27 11.72 17.29
C VAL A 246 35.03 11.18 18.00
N THR A 247 34.62 11.81 19.09
CA THR A 247 33.43 11.39 19.82
C THR A 247 32.19 11.57 18.97
N MET A 248 31.37 10.53 18.90
CA MET A 248 30.01 10.68 18.39
C MET A 248 29.20 11.46 19.42
N THR A 249 28.57 12.54 18.98
CA THR A 249 27.79 13.45 19.84
C THR A 249 26.38 12.94 20.15
N LEU A 250 25.95 11.85 19.52
CA LEU A 250 24.63 11.25 19.74
C LEU A 250 24.72 10.22 20.88
N THR A 251 23.82 10.32 21.85
CA THR A 251 23.68 9.30 22.89
C THR A 251 22.87 8.12 22.38
N ASP A 252 23.06 6.94 22.97
CA ASP A 252 22.29 5.72 22.63
C ASP A 252 20.76 5.96 22.69
N ALA A 253 20.30 6.80 23.62
CA ALA A 253 18.90 7.19 23.74
C ALA A 253 18.41 7.97 22.51
N GLN A 254 19.20 8.94 22.03
CA GLN A 254 18.86 9.70 20.82
C GLN A 254 18.85 8.80 19.58
N PHE A 255 19.70 7.76 19.51
CA PHE A 255 19.67 6.80 18.42
C PHE A 255 18.35 6.02 18.34
N ALA A 256 17.91 5.47 19.47
CA ALA A 256 16.66 4.73 19.55
C ALA A 256 15.46 5.62 19.20
N GLU A 257 15.43 6.85 19.72
CA GLU A 257 14.38 7.83 19.42
C GLU A 257 14.30 8.18 17.93
N ASN A 258 15.45 8.43 17.28
CA ASN A 258 15.48 8.71 15.85
C ASN A 258 14.96 7.51 15.05
N ARG A 259 15.35 6.27 15.41
CA ARG A 259 14.87 5.07 14.71
C ARG A 259 13.35 4.90 14.82
N LEU A 260 12.77 5.22 15.98
CA LEU A 260 11.32 5.21 16.18
C LEU A 260 10.63 6.31 15.35
N GLU A 261 11.19 7.52 15.33
CA GLU A 261 10.60 8.61 14.55
C GLU A 261 10.66 8.35 13.05
N GLN A 262 11.69 7.66 12.55
CA GLN A 262 11.76 7.22 11.15
C GLN A 262 10.60 6.29 10.78
N ILE A 263 10.19 5.37 11.66
CA ILE A 263 9.01 4.51 11.44
C ILE A 263 7.76 5.39 11.32
N ARG A 264 7.62 6.42 12.17
CA ARG A 264 6.47 7.33 12.17
C ARG A 264 6.41 8.22 10.94
N GLU A 265 7.53 8.76 10.48
CA GLU A 265 7.60 9.54 9.23
C GLU A 265 7.20 8.68 8.03
N ILE A 266 7.70 7.44 7.94
CA ILE A 266 7.29 6.49 6.91
C ILE A 266 5.79 6.20 7.03
N ALA A 267 5.27 5.93 8.24
CA ALA A 267 3.86 5.71 8.48
C ALA A 267 2.99 6.88 7.99
N ARG A 268 3.40 8.13 8.26
CA ARG A 268 2.72 9.35 7.80
C ARG A 268 2.62 9.41 6.28
N VAL A 269 3.73 9.13 5.59
CA VAL A 269 3.80 9.16 4.12
C VAL A 269 2.87 8.13 3.48
N PHE A 270 2.80 6.92 4.02
CA PHE A 270 1.88 5.87 3.57
C PHE A 270 0.46 6.01 4.12
N ARG A 271 0.22 7.00 5.00
CA ARG A 271 -1.03 7.22 5.73
C ARG A 271 -1.48 6.00 6.51
N VAL A 272 -0.54 5.24 7.07
CA VAL A 272 -0.79 4.05 7.90
C VAL A 272 -0.66 4.46 9.38
N PRO A 273 -1.58 4.07 10.27
CA PRO A 273 -1.39 4.26 11.70
C PRO A 273 -0.09 3.58 12.18
N PRO A 274 0.79 4.25 12.97
CA PRO A 274 2.08 3.67 13.37
C PRO A 274 1.96 2.31 14.08
N THR A 275 0.87 2.09 14.81
CA THR A 275 0.57 0.82 15.50
C THR A 275 0.39 -0.34 14.52
N MET A 276 -0.06 -0.09 13.29
CA MET A 276 -0.15 -1.09 12.22
C MET A 276 1.22 -1.41 11.59
N LEU A 277 2.25 -0.61 11.86
CA LEU A 277 3.65 -0.92 11.53
C LEU A 277 4.42 -1.47 12.75
N PHE A 278 3.71 -1.99 13.75
CA PHE A 278 4.26 -2.52 15.00
C PHE A 278 5.03 -1.50 15.86
N GLU A 279 4.76 -0.20 15.69
CA GLU A 279 5.27 0.86 16.58
C GLU A 279 4.27 1.11 17.71
N LEU A 280 4.58 0.62 18.92
CA LEU A 280 3.65 0.55 20.05
C LEU A 280 4.07 1.41 21.25
N THR A 281 5.02 2.33 21.10
CA THR A 281 5.54 3.13 22.23
C THR A 281 4.42 3.91 22.96
N ARG A 282 3.33 4.25 22.26
CA ARG A 282 2.17 4.98 22.81
C ARG A 282 0.84 4.22 22.67
N GLY A 283 0.86 2.99 22.18
CA GLY A 283 -0.36 2.21 21.87
C GLY A 283 -0.37 0.88 22.62
N THR A 284 -1.52 0.48 23.15
CA THR A 284 -1.74 -0.86 23.69
C THR A 284 -2.58 -1.68 22.73
N TRP A 285 -2.26 -2.97 22.59
CA TRP A 285 -3.06 -3.94 21.82
C TRP A 285 -4.48 -4.16 22.35
N SER A 286 -4.82 -3.57 23.49
CA SER A 286 -6.16 -3.70 24.10
C SER A 286 -7.28 -3.04 23.29
N ASN A 287 -6.95 -2.31 22.21
CA ASN A 287 -7.92 -1.59 21.38
C ASN A 287 -7.80 -1.91 19.88
N THR A 288 -7.59 -3.19 19.54
CA THR A 288 -7.40 -3.67 18.17
C THR A 288 -8.55 -3.30 17.23
N GLU A 289 -9.79 -3.27 17.71
CA GLU A 289 -10.95 -2.92 16.88
C GLU A 289 -10.92 -1.45 16.45
N GLU A 290 -10.61 -0.53 17.36
CA GLU A 290 -10.46 0.89 17.01
C GLU A 290 -9.26 1.10 16.08
N MET A 291 -8.18 0.34 16.25
CA MET A 291 -7.04 0.36 15.33
C MET A 291 -7.46 -0.09 13.92
N ALA A 292 -8.17 -1.21 13.80
CA ALA A 292 -8.67 -1.71 12.51
C ALA A 292 -9.63 -0.70 11.86
N ARG A 293 -10.53 -0.11 12.65
CA ARG A 293 -11.45 0.94 12.19
C ARG A 293 -10.69 2.19 11.70
N GLN A 294 -9.68 2.64 12.43
CA GLN A 294 -8.85 3.78 12.02
C GLN A 294 -8.12 3.50 10.70
N PHE A 295 -7.53 2.31 10.56
CA PHE A 295 -6.88 1.88 9.33
C PHE A 295 -7.85 1.83 8.14
N LEU A 296 -9.05 1.27 8.34
CA LEU A 296 -10.10 1.25 7.33
C LEU A 296 -10.49 2.67 6.90
N GLN A 297 -10.72 3.58 7.84
CA GLN A 297 -11.21 4.93 7.55
C GLN A 297 -10.15 5.84 6.91
N VAL A 298 -8.93 5.85 7.46
CA VAL A 298 -7.89 6.82 7.10
C VAL A 298 -7.03 6.33 5.94
N THR A 299 -6.80 5.01 5.86
CA THR A 299 -5.90 4.41 4.88
C THR A 299 -6.66 3.72 3.76
N LEU A 300 -7.49 2.72 4.06
CA LEU A 300 -8.08 1.85 3.03
C LEU A 300 -9.21 2.52 2.25
N LYS A 301 -10.12 3.24 2.91
CA LYS A 301 -11.32 3.81 2.27
C LYS A 301 -11.01 4.65 1.01
N PRO A 302 -9.96 5.51 0.98
CA PRO A 302 -9.51 6.15 -0.25
C PRO A 302 -9.13 5.17 -1.37
N TRP A 303 -8.38 4.11 -1.05
CA TRP A 303 -8.00 3.06 -2.01
C TRP A 303 -9.22 2.29 -2.52
N LEU A 304 -10.12 1.85 -1.63
CA LEU A 304 -11.31 1.09 -2.00
C LEU A 304 -12.24 1.92 -2.90
N THR A 305 -12.41 3.21 -2.58
CA THR A 305 -13.16 4.14 -3.43
C THR A 305 -12.49 4.30 -4.81
N ASN A 306 -11.17 4.46 -4.86
CA ASN A 306 -10.43 4.59 -6.12
C ASN A 306 -10.60 3.33 -6.97
N TRP A 307 -10.43 2.16 -6.38
CA TRP A 307 -10.64 0.87 -7.03
C TRP A 307 -12.07 0.66 -7.54
N ALA A 308 -13.08 0.95 -6.72
CA ALA A 308 -14.48 0.83 -7.12
C ALA A 308 -14.78 1.69 -8.35
N TRP A 309 -14.23 2.91 -8.39
CA TRP A 309 -14.38 3.77 -9.55
C TRP A 309 -13.49 3.32 -10.72
N ALA A 310 -12.27 2.83 -10.50
CA ALA A 310 -11.45 2.27 -11.57
C ALA A 310 -12.18 1.12 -12.28
N TYR A 311 -12.79 0.21 -11.52
CA TYR A 311 -13.62 -0.87 -12.05
C TYR A 311 -14.84 -0.35 -12.80
N ALA A 312 -15.66 0.50 -12.19
CA ALA A 312 -16.84 1.02 -12.87
C ALA A 312 -16.48 1.84 -14.12
N ARG A 313 -15.29 2.45 -14.20
CA ARG A 313 -14.86 3.23 -15.37
C ARG A 313 -14.64 2.38 -16.60
N CYS A 314 -13.98 1.23 -16.42
CA CYS A 314 -13.54 0.39 -17.52
C CYS A 314 -14.35 -0.91 -17.67
N LEU A 315 -15.12 -1.34 -16.67
CA LEU A 315 -15.90 -2.57 -16.74
C LEU A 315 -17.40 -2.35 -16.94
N LEU A 316 -17.91 -1.14 -16.71
CA LEU A 316 -19.32 -0.78 -16.86
C LEU A 316 -19.49 0.33 -17.91
N THR A 317 -20.57 0.22 -18.67
CA THR A 317 -21.04 1.27 -19.58
C THR A 317 -21.55 2.49 -18.81
N PRO A 318 -21.61 3.69 -19.44
CA PRO A 318 -22.21 4.88 -18.82
C PRO A 318 -23.64 4.66 -18.30
N GLU A 319 -24.43 3.84 -18.98
CA GLU A 319 -25.78 3.46 -18.62
C GLU A 319 -25.80 2.56 -17.39
N GLU A 320 -25.03 1.46 -17.41
CA GLU A 320 -24.94 0.52 -16.27
C GLU A 320 -24.48 1.22 -14.99
N ARG A 321 -23.58 2.22 -15.06
CA ARG A 321 -23.13 2.98 -13.87
C ARG A 321 -24.25 3.73 -13.13
N ARG A 322 -25.37 4.01 -13.82
CA ARG A 322 -26.54 4.64 -13.21
C ARG A 322 -27.35 3.68 -12.36
N GLU A 323 -27.22 2.38 -12.60
CA GLU A 323 -28.01 1.32 -11.97
C GLU A 323 -27.15 0.42 -11.09
N LEU A 324 -25.87 0.29 -11.43
CA LEU A 324 -24.92 -0.64 -10.81
C LEU A 324 -23.74 0.11 -10.19
N TYR A 325 -23.17 -0.50 -9.15
CA TYR A 325 -21.95 0.00 -8.52
C TYR A 325 -21.11 -1.14 -7.92
N ALA A 326 -19.79 -0.98 -7.95
CA ALA A 326 -18.86 -1.91 -7.31
C ALA A 326 -18.62 -1.49 -5.85
N GLU A 327 -18.64 -2.44 -4.93
CA GLU A 327 -18.42 -2.20 -3.50
C GLU A 327 -17.52 -3.29 -2.91
N PHE A 328 -16.57 -2.88 -2.07
CA PHE A 328 -15.72 -3.78 -1.32
C PHE A 328 -16.43 -4.20 -0.04
N VAL A 329 -16.42 -5.51 0.25
CA VAL A 329 -16.98 -6.06 1.48
C VAL A 329 -15.95 -5.90 2.60
N THR A 330 -16.20 -4.96 3.53
CA THR A 330 -15.24 -4.62 4.60
C THR A 330 -15.59 -5.20 5.96
N ASP A 331 -16.71 -5.90 6.08
CA ASP A 331 -17.25 -6.38 7.37
C ASP A 331 -16.24 -7.24 8.13
N ASP A 332 -15.45 -8.04 7.42
CA ASP A 332 -14.43 -8.92 8.02
C ASP A 332 -13.27 -8.15 8.67
N LEU A 333 -12.99 -6.90 8.24
CA LEU A 333 -11.92 -6.09 8.83
C LEU A 333 -12.29 -5.54 10.22
N THR A 334 -13.57 -5.28 10.46
CA THR A 334 -14.05 -4.71 11.72
C THR A 334 -14.54 -5.76 12.70
N THR A 335 -14.72 -7.00 12.25
CA THR A 335 -15.47 -8.01 13.00
C THR A 335 -14.57 -9.12 13.54
N THR A 336 -13.73 -8.77 14.52
CA THR A 336 -12.84 -9.73 15.18
C THR A 336 -13.44 -10.29 16.47
N ASP A 337 -14.44 -9.64 17.07
CA ASP A 337 -15.11 -10.12 18.29
C ASP A 337 -16.45 -10.81 17.99
N THR A 338 -16.49 -12.12 18.20
CA THR A 338 -17.70 -12.93 18.09
C THR A 338 -18.81 -12.49 19.04
N ALA A 339 -18.48 -11.95 20.21
CA ALA A 339 -19.46 -11.46 21.18
C ALA A 339 -20.10 -10.16 20.70
N ALA A 340 -19.29 -9.19 20.24
CA ALA A 340 -19.79 -7.96 19.62
C ALA A 340 -20.64 -8.27 18.37
N ARG A 341 -20.21 -9.21 17.50
CA ARG A 341 -20.99 -9.64 16.33
C ARG A 341 -22.33 -10.26 16.72
N ALA A 342 -22.34 -11.15 17.72
CA ALA A 342 -23.58 -11.76 18.21
C ALA A 342 -24.53 -10.73 18.83
N ALA A 343 -24.00 -9.76 19.58
CA ALA A 343 -24.78 -8.66 20.14
C ALA A 343 -25.38 -7.76 19.05
N ALA A 344 -24.61 -7.39 18.03
CA ALA A 344 -25.07 -6.59 16.90
C ALA A 344 -26.18 -7.31 16.12
N TYR A 345 -25.98 -8.59 15.75
CA TYR A 345 -27.04 -9.37 15.09
C TYR A 345 -28.28 -9.53 15.97
N GLY A 346 -28.10 -9.70 17.29
CA GLY A 346 -29.21 -9.72 18.24
C GLY A 346 -30.03 -8.44 18.23
N GLN A 347 -29.38 -7.28 18.16
CA GLN A 347 -30.02 -5.96 18.05
C GLN A 347 -30.72 -5.77 16.70
N TYR A 348 -30.07 -6.09 15.58
CA TYR A 348 -30.71 -5.99 14.26
C TYR A 348 -31.93 -6.90 14.13
N ARG A 349 -31.86 -8.11 14.69
CA ARG A 349 -32.99 -9.04 14.72
C ARG A 349 -34.11 -8.56 15.62
N SER A 350 -33.81 -7.93 16.76
CA SER A 350 -34.84 -7.39 17.66
C SER A 350 -35.54 -6.15 17.09
N MET A 351 -34.84 -5.35 16.28
CA MET A 351 -35.40 -4.21 15.55
C MET A 351 -36.20 -4.59 14.30
N GLY A 352 -36.16 -5.87 13.88
CA GLY A 352 -36.79 -6.32 12.65
C GLY A 352 -36.06 -5.89 11.37
N VAL A 353 -34.75 -5.63 11.46
CA VAL A 353 -33.90 -5.27 10.30
C VAL A 353 -33.40 -6.51 9.56
N MET A 354 -33.16 -7.61 10.28
CA MET A 354 -32.67 -8.87 9.71
C MET A 354 -33.47 -10.06 10.22
N THR A 355 -33.71 -11.01 9.32
CA THR A 355 -34.26 -12.35 9.57
C THR A 355 -33.20 -13.27 10.17
N ALA A 356 -33.63 -14.42 10.71
CA ALA A 356 -32.66 -15.41 11.21
C ALA A 356 -31.80 -15.99 10.08
N ASN A 357 -32.32 -16.11 8.86
CA ASN A 357 -31.56 -16.61 7.71
C ASN A 357 -30.54 -15.62 7.19
N GLU A 358 -30.79 -14.31 7.27
CA GLU A 358 -29.79 -13.29 6.94
C GLU A 358 -28.65 -13.30 7.97
N VAL A 359 -28.95 -13.48 9.26
CA VAL A 359 -27.91 -13.69 10.29
C VAL A 359 -27.13 -14.98 10.03
N ARG A 360 -27.79 -16.08 9.66
CA ARG A 360 -27.14 -17.35 9.30
C ARG A 360 -26.25 -17.20 8.08
N ALA A 361 -26.71 -16.49 7.05
CA ALA A 361 -25.92 -16.19 5.85
C ALA A 361 -24.66 -15.38 6.19
N GLY A 362 -24.78 -14.34 7.03
CA GLY A 362 -23.63 -13.57 7.52
C GLY A 362 -22.65 -14.37 8.38
N LEU A 363 -23.10 -15.48 8.98
CA LEU A 363 -22.28 -16.44 9.72
C LEU A 363 -21.84 -17.65 8.87
N ASN A 364 -22.08 -17.64 7.56
CA ASN A 364 -21.82 -18.77 6.65
C ASN A 364 -22.49 -20.09 7.07
N LEU A 365 -23.71 -20.01 7.62
CA LEU A 365 -24.54 -21.15 8.01
C LEU A 365 -25.65 -21.38 6.98
N GLN A 366 -25.98 -22.66 6.74
CA GLN A 366 -27.09 -23.05 5.86
C GLN A 366 -28.41 -22.43 6.33
N PRO A 367 -29.30 -21.98 5.42
CA PRO A 367 -30.59 -21.43 5.79
C PRO A 367 -31.45 -22.46 6.54
N HIS A 368 -32.25 -21.98 7.48
CA HIS A 368 -33.21 -22.76 8.23
C HIS A 368 -34.63 -22.50 7.68
N ALA A 369 -35.47 -23.53 7.61
CA ALA A 369 -36.81 -23.44 7.00
C ALA A 369 -37.67 -22.31 7.60
N ASN A 370 -37.64 -22.14 8.92
CA ASN A 370 -38.40 -21.12 9.64
C ASN A 370 -37.62 -19.81 9.85
N GLY A 371 -36.57 -19.57 9.07
CA GLY A 371 -35.60 -18.50 9.33
C GLY A 371 -35.90 -17.17 8.63
N ASN A 372 -36.91 -17.09 7.76
CA ASN A 372 -37.21 -15.90 6.94
C ASN A 372 -38.18 -14.91 7.60
N GLU A 373 -38.63 -15.18 8.82
CA GLU A 373 -39.56 -14.31 9.53
C GLU A 373 -38.81 -13.20 10.30
N LEU A 374 -39.27 -11.95 10.13
CA LEU A 374 -38.81 -10.79 10.92
C LEU A 374 -39.49 -10.80 12.29
N GLN A 375 -39.05 -11.72 13.15
CA GLN A 375 -39.52 -11.84 14.53
C GLN A 375 -38.46 -11.39 15.53
N ASN A 376 -38.88 -10.57 16.49
CA ASN A 376 -38.03 -10.20 17.61
C ASN A 376 -37.84 -11.42 18.54
N PRO A 377 -36.59 -11.91 18.74
CA PRO A 377 -36.30 -13.08 19.59
C PRO A 377 -36.75 -12.92 21.04
N TYR A 378 -36.90 -11.68 21.51
CA TYR A 378 -37.18 -11.36 22.91
C TYR A 378 -38.68 -11.17 23.18
N THR A 379 -39.52 -11.20 22.15
CA THR A 379 -40.98 -11.13 22.31
C THR A 379 -41.59 -12.49 22.02
N THR A 380 -42.13 -13.16 23.04
CA THR A 380 -43.00 -14.32 22.83
C THR A 380 -44.35 -13.81 22.35
N THR A 381 -44.60 -13.79 21.04
CA THR A 381 -45.96 -13.59 20.51
C THR A 381 -46.77 -14.88 20.68
N GLY A 382 -46.98 -15.28 21.93
CA GLY A 382 -47.92 -16.31 22.31
C GLY A 382 -49.30 -15.70 22.50
N ALA A 383 -50.00 -15.41 21.41
CA ALA A 383 -51.44 -15.24 21.43
C ALA A 383 -52.03 -16.32 20.52
N ILE A 384 -52.28 -17.49 21.10
CA ILE A 384 -53.12 -18.52 20.50
C ILE A 384 -54.50 -17.86 20.31
N SER A 385 -54.89 -17.57 19.08
CA SER A 385 -56.26 -17.18 18.74
C SER A 385 -57.17 -18.34 19.14
N ALA A 386 -58.08 -18.10 20.08
CA ALA A 386 -59.10 -19.05 20.51
C ALA A 386 -59.94 -19.52 19.29
N PRO A 387 -60.34 -20.80 19.21
CA PRO A 387 -61.13 -21.27 18.08
C PRO A 387 -62.51 -20.60 18.08
N GLU A 388 -62.92 -20.10 16.92
CA GLU A 388 -64.27 -19.60 16.67
C GLU A 388 -65.28 -20.70 17.00
N LYS A 389 -66.31 -20.35 17.79
CA LYS A 389 -67.48 -21.21 17.97
C LYS A 389 -68.27 -21.21 16.66
N GLU A 390 -68.38 -22.36 16.02
CA GLU A 390 -69.35 -22.60 14.96
C GLU A 390 -70.77 -22.38 15.51
N ASP A 391 -71.47 -21.39 14.97
CA ASP A 391 -72.93 -21.28 15.09
C ASP A 391 -73.55 -22.40 14.27
N ILE A 392 -73.99 -23.45 14.96
CA ILE A 392 -74.87 -24.47 14.39
C ILE A 392 -76.27 -23.87 14.35
N SER A 393 -76.63 -23.31 13.19
CA SER A 393 -78.02 -23.04 12.85
C SER A 393 -78.76 -24.37 12.67
N ASN A 394 -79.59 -24.74 13.64
CA ASN A 394 -80.59 -25.79 13.48
C ASN A 394 -81.89 -25.21 12.90
N GLU A 395 -82.51 -26.04 12.06
CA GLU A 395 -83.80 -25.88 11.34
C GLU A 395 -84.97 -25.33 12.15
#